data_AF-A0A9E5HWR8-F1
#
_entry.id   AF-A0A9E5HWR8-F1
#
_cell.length_a   1.000
_cell.length_b   1.000
_cell.length_c   1.000
_cell.angle_alpha   90.00
_cell.angle_beta   90.00
_cell.angle_gamma   90.00
#
_symmetry.space_group_name_H-M   'P 1'
#
loop_
_entity.id
_entity.type
_entity.pdbx_description
1 polymer ?
#
loop_
_entity_poly.entity_id
_entity_poly.type
_entity_poly.pdbx_seq_one_letter_code
_entity_poly.pdbx_strand_id
1 'polypeptide(L)'
;MSKVIGPRLLKTLVADIGGTNSRLAVAITSRKDSKIELTNVLKFKNSDFKNFEEIITKYLSIKDGLEINRMCVAAAGIVSKSTVEMSNLNWKITVSSPSNCCKCGKGFYYK
;
A
#
# COMPACT_ATOMS: atom_id res chain seq x y z
N MET A 1 6.79 -26.31 -27.04
CA MET A 1 7.63 -25.55 -26.08
C MET A 1 6.77 -25.16 -24.89
N SER A 2 6.88 -25.87 -23.78
CA SER A 2 6.14 -25.54 -22.56
C SER A 2 6.79 -24.32 -21.90
N LYS A 3 6.06 -23.22 -21.82
CA LYS A 3 6.50 -22.02 -21.09
C LYS A 3 6.75 -22.44 -19.64
N VAL A 4 8.01 -22.44 -19.20
CA VAL A 4 8.34 -22.62 -17.78
C VAL A 4 7.83 -21.37 -17.08
N ILE A 5 6.60 -21.44 -16.54
CA ILE A 5 6.04 -20.37 -15.74
C ILE A 5 6.71 -20.48 -14.38
N GLY A 6 7.75 -19.67 -14.16
CA GLY A 6 8.33 -19.45 -12.84
C GLY A 6 7.25 -19.06 -11.82
N PRO A 7 7.51 -19.16 -10.51
CA PRO A 7 6.51 -18.84 -9.50
C PRO A 7 5.94 -17.44 -9.75
N ARG A 8 4.61 -17.34 -9.88
CA ARG A 8 3.93 -16.05 -10.05
C ARG A 8 4.06 -15.27 -8.74
N LEU A 9 5.06 -14.39 -8.70
CA LEU A 9 5.26 -13.46 -7.58
C LEU A 9 4.13 -12.43 -7.57
N LEU A 10 3.60 -12.17 -6.39
CA LEU A 10 2.56 -11.18 -6.13
C LEU A 10 3.18 -10.03 -5.36
N LYS A 11 3.08 -8.82 -5.93
CA LYS A 11 3.55 -7.58 -5.32
C LYS A 11 2.38 -6.86 -4.68
N THR A 12 2.44 -6.69 -3.37
CA THR A 12 1.43 -5.98 -2.58
C THR A 12 2.07 -4.72 -1.99
N LEU A 13 1.52 -3.55 -2.28
CA LEU A 13 1.89 -2.33 -1.58
C LEU A 13 1.36 -2.44 -0.14
N VAL A 14 2.23 -2.34 0.85
CA VAL A 14 1.84 -2.36 2.25
C VAL A 14 2.12 -1.00 2.86
N ALA A 15 1.20 -0.51 3.68
CA ALA A 15 1.33 0.75 4.39
C ALA A 15 1.01 0.59 5.88
N ASP A 16 1.81 1.24 6.71
CA ASP A 16 1.64 1.39 8.15
C ASP A 16 1.50 2.89 8.44
N ILE A 17 0.28 3.33 8.74
CA ILE A 17 -0.08 4.73 8.98
C ILE A 17 -0.18 4.95 10.48
N GLY A 18 0.85 5.59 11.05
CA GLY A 18 0.83 6.10 12.42
C GLY A 18 0.33 7.53 12.50
N GLY A 19 0.32 8.09 13.72
CA GLY A 19 -0.07 9.50 13.94
C GLY A 19 0.91 10.51 13.32
N THR A 20 2.22 10.26 13.45
CA THR A 20 3.26 11.22 13.00
C THR A 20 3.89 10.85 11.67
N ASN A 21 4.02 9.56 11.39
CA ASN A 21 4.72 9.06 10.21
C ASN A 21 3.96 7.90 9.58
N SER A 22 4.11 7.76 8.28
CA SER A 22 3.64 6.62 7.51
C SER A 22 4.84 5.87 6.92
N ARG A 23 4.77 4.54 6.88
CA ARG A 23 5.76 3.69 6.21
C ARG A 23 5.11 2.92 5.09
N LEU A 24 5.74 2.90 3.93
CA LEU A 24 5.30 2.13 2.76
C LEU A 24 6.39 1.16 2.34
N ALA A 25 5.99 -0.01 1.86
CA ALA A 25 6.89 -1.03 1.30
C ALA A 25 6.18 -1.87 0.24
N VAL A 26 6.95 -2.62 -0.56
CA VAL A 26 6.41 -3.66 -1.43
C VAL A 26 6.68 -5.03 -0.79
N ALA A 27 5.60 -5.72 -0.45
CA ALA A 27 5.63 -7.12 -0.03
C ALA A 27 5.57 -8.02 -1.27
N ILE A 28 6.60 -8.85 -1.44
CA ILE A 28 6.71 -9.86 -2.49
C ILE A 28 6.40 -11.22 -1.87
N THR A 29 5.43 -11.91 -2.45
CA THR A 29 4.97 -13.24 -1.99
C THR A 29 4.86 -14.19 -3.18
N SER A 30 5.10 -15.48 -2.96
CA SER A 30 4.83 -16.53 -3.94
C SER A 30 3.70 -17.42 -3.45
N ARG A 31 2.96 -18.06 -4.38
CA ARG A 31 1.91 -19.01 -4.00
C ARG A 31 2.45 -20.36 -3.52
N LYS A 32 3.74 -20.63 -3.80
CA LYS A 32 4.37 -21.92 -3.49
C LYS A 32 5.08 -21.92 -2.14
N ASP A 33 5.43 -20.74 -1.64
CA ASP A 33 6.14 -20.56 -0.38
C ASP A 33 5.36 -19.60 0.52
N SER A 34 5.48 -19.76 1.83
CA SER A 34 4.88 -18.85 2.82
C SER A 34 5.82 -17.70 3.17
N LYS A 35 6.84 -17.44 2.34
CA LYS A 35 7.83 -16.38 2.60
C LYS A 35 7.28 -15.04 2.12
N ILE A 36 7.50 -14.02 2.94
CA ILE A 36 7.20 -12.63 2.60
C ILE A 36 8.52 -11.87 2.60
N GLU A 37 8.88 -11.30 1.45
CA GLU A 37 10.01 -10.39 1.34
C GLU A 37 9.50 -8.95 1.28
N LEU A 38 10.04 -8.07 2.13
CA LEU A 38 9.75 -6.64 2.10
C LEU A 38 10.87 -5.91 1.39
N THR A 39 10.52 -5.11 0.39
CA THR A 39 11.45 -4.31 -0.39
C THR A 39 10.99 -2.86 -0.45
N ASN A 40 11.90 -1.94 -0.78
CA ASN A 40 11.60 -0.52 -0.97
C ASN A 40 10.87 0.11 0.23
N VAL A 41 11.35 -0.15 1.45
CA VAL A 41 10.76 0.42 2.66
C VAL A 41 11.12 1.91 2.72
N LEU A 42 10.10 2.78 2.71
CA LEU A 42 10.27 4.22 2.82
C LEU A 42 9.38 4.78 3.92
N LYS A 43 9.88 5.83 4.59
CA LYS A 43 9.19 6.53 5.67
C LYS A 43 8.87 7.96 5.23
N PHE A 44 7.67 8.41 5.52
CA PHE A 44 7.16 9.75 5.24
C PHE A 44 6.69 10.39 6.54
N LYS A 45 7.01 11.67 6.74
CA LYS A 45 6.46 12.46 7.84
C LYS A 45 5.10 12.98 7.40
N ASN A 46 4.05 12.69 8.16
CA ASN A 46 2.68 12.96 7.72
C ASN A 46 2.40 14.46 7.58
N SER A 47 3.09 15.31 8.37
CA SER A 47 2.95 16.77 8.29
C SER A 47 3.33 17.37 6.93
N ASP A 48 4.05 16.62 6.11
CA ASP A 48 4.57 17.10 4.83
C ASP A 48 3.57 16.86 3.68
N PHE A 49 2.43 16.22 3.98
CA PHE A 49 1.42 15.80 3.00
C PHE A 49 0.01 16.18 3.46
N LYS A 50 -0.86 16.52 2.52
CA LYS A 50 -2.25 16.91 2.82
C LYS A 50 -3.17 15.72 3.07
N ASN A 51 -2.83 14.57 2.49
CA ASN A 51 -3.60 13.33 2.57
C ASN A 51 -2.68 12.13 2.28
N PHE A 52 -3.22 10.93 2.41
CA PHE A 52 -2.46 9.70 2.22
C PHE A 52 -2.18 9.39 0.74
N GLU A 53 -3.04 9.85 -0.17
CA GLU A 53 -2.89 9.68 -1.62
C GLU A 53 -1.64 10.39 -2.16
N GLU A 54 -1.27 11.54 -1.61
CA GLU A 54 -0.02 12.23 -1.95
C GLU A 54 1.22 11.41 -1.55
N ILE A 55 1.17 10.70 -0.41
CA ILE A 55 2.24 9.78 0.02
C ILE A 55 2.36 8.61 -0.96
N ILE A 56 1.24 8.00 -1.36
CA ILE A 56 1.23 6.90 -2.34
C ILE A 56 1.83 7.38 -3.67
N THR A 57 1.41 8.55 -4.14
CA THR A 57 1.90 9.14 -5.40
C THR A 57 3.40 9.38 -5.33
N LYS A 58 3.89 9.96 -4.23
CA LYS A 58 5.31 10.19 -4.01
C LYS A 58 6.10 8.88 -3.93
N TYR A 59 5.56 7.86 -3.28
CA TYR A 59 6.19 6.55 -3.18
C TYR A 59 6.34 5.88 -4.54
N LEU A 60 5.26 5.88 -5.34
CA LEU A 60 5.27 5.28 -6.67
C LEU A 60 6.15 6.07 -7.65
N SER A 61 6.25 7.40 -7.52
CA SER A 61 7.10 8.22 -8.38
C SER A 61 8.60 7.99 -8.17
N ILE A 62 9.01 7.43 -7.02
CA ILE A 62 10.42 7.14 -6.74
C ILE A 62 10.93 5.95 -7.56
N LYS A 63 10.02 5.10 -8.08
CA LYS A 63 10.36 3.87 -8.79
C LYS A 63 9.47 3.67 -10.02
N ASP A 64 10.05 3.91 -11.19
CA ASP A 64 9.41 3.56 -12.45
C ASP A 64 9.13 2.05 -12.52
N GLY A 65 7.94 1.69 -13.03
CA GLY A 65 7.61 0.31 -13.37
C GLY A 65 7.23 -0.62 -12.21
N LEU A 66 6.89 -0.10 -11.02
CA LEU A 66 6.31 -0.91 -9.96
C LEU A 66 4.89 -1.37 -10.32
N GLU A 67 4.77 -2.57 -10.89
CA GLU A 67 3.48 -3.25 -11.02
C GLU A 67 3.00 -3.73 -9.63
N ILE A 68 2.10 -2.96 -9.02
CA ILE A 68 1.42 -3.32 -7.77
C ILE A 68 0.11 -4.02 -8.09
N ASN A 69 -0.09 -5.21 -7.52
CA ASN A 69 -1.31 -6.00 -7.76
C ASN A 69 -2.41 -5.73 -6.72
N ARG A 70 -2.01 -5.42 -5.48
CA ARG A 70 -2.86 -5.26 -4.30
C ARG A 70 -2.29 -4.22 -3.34
N MET A 71 -3.10 -3.71 -2.42
CA MET A 71 -2.65 -2.80 -1.37
C MET A 71 -3.24 -3.17 -0.01
N CYS A 72 -2.42 -3.20 1.05
CA CYS A 72 -2.85 -3.43 2.43
C CYS A 72 -2.44 -2.24 3.30
N VAL A 73 -3.34 -1.75 4.16
CA VAL A 73 -3.11 -0.53 4.94
C VAL A 73 -3.47 -0.78 6.40
N ALA A 74 -2.47 -0.83 7.28
CA ALA A 74 -2.70 -0.71 8.71
C ALA A 74 -2.77 0.78 9.06
N ALA A 75 -3.79 1.21 9.81
CA ALA A 75 -3.96 2.62 10.14
C ALA A 75 -4.42 2.78 11.59
N ALA A 76 -3.72 3.62 12.35
CA ALA A 76 -4.04 3.95 13.72
C ALA A 76 -5.21 4.96 13.82
N GLY A 77 -6.32 4.67 13.16
CA GLY A 77 -7.50 5.52 13.07
C GLY A 77 -8.79 4.76 13.38
N ILE A 78 -9.90 5.49 13.41
CA ILE A 78 -11.23 4.89 13.60
C ILE A 78 -11.64 4.27 12.26
N VAL A 79 -11.78 2.94 12.24
CA VAL A 79 -12.19 2.19 11.06
C VAL A 79 -13.70 2.05 11.04
N SER A 80 -14.35 2.51 9.97
CA SER A 80 -15.79 2.33 9.74
C SER A 80 -16.05 1.79 8.34
N LYS A 81 -16.59 0.56 8.24
CA LYS A 81 -16.91 -0.18 6.99
C LYS A 81 -15.78 -0.20 5.94
N SER A 82 -15.60 0.90 5.22
CA SER A 82 -14.68 1.10 4.11
C SER A 82 -13.80 2.34 4.26
N THR A 83 -13.76 2.94 5.44
CA THR A 83 -13.11 4.23 5.67
C THR A 83 -12.30 4.21 6.95
N VAL A 84 -11.14 4.85 6.93
CA VAL A 84 -10.35 5.15 8.12
C VAL A 84 -10.26 6.66 8.29
N GLU A 85 -10.72 7.14 9.43
CA GLU A 85 -10.56 8.53 9.85
C GLU A 85 -9.41 8.63 10.87
N MET A 86 -8.41 9.43 10.52
CA MET A 86 -7.23 9.65 11.37
C MET A 86 -7.47 10.89 12.23
N SER A 87 -7.78 10.69 13.51
CA SER A 87 -8.08 11.77 14.47
C SER A 87 -6.97 12.81 14.59
N ASN A 88 -5.70 12.40 14.39
CA ASN A 88 -4.54 13.28 14.52
C ASN A 88 -4.14 14.01 13.22
N LEU A 89 -4.68 13.63 12.06
CA LEU A 89 -4.21 14.11 10.75
C LEU A 89 -5.30 14.77 9.91
N ASN A 90 -6.55 14.77 10.37
CA ASN A 90 -7.73 15.17 9.58
C ASN A 90 -7.81 14.46 8.21
N TRP A 91 -7.22 13.26 8.12
CA TRP A 91 -7.22 12.44 6.91
C TRP A 91 -8.40 11.48 6.94
N LYS A 92 -9.03 11.32 5.78
CA LYS A 92 -10.09 10.35 5.53
C LYS A 92 -9.70 9.46 4.36
N ILE A 93 -9.40 8.20 4.65
CA ILE A 93 -8.91 7.23 3.67
C ILE A 93 -10.05 6.26 3.37
N THR A 94 -10.42 6.06 2.10
CA THR A 94 -11.53 5.18 1.72
C THR A 94 -11.06 4.04 0.82
N VAL A 95 -11.59 2.82 0.99
CA VAL A 95 -11.27 1.61 0.20
C VAL A 95 -11.54 1.78 -1.30
N SER A 96 -12.46 2.67 -1.68
CA SER A 96 -12.72 3.03 -3.09
C SER A 96 -11.67 3.98 -3.68
N SER A 97 -10.74 4.52 -2.88
CA SER A 97 -9.66 5.34 -3.38
C SER A 97 -8.50 4.46 -3.90
N PRO A 98 -8.50 4.19 -5.21
CA PRO A 98 -7.29 4.44 -5.98
C PRO A 98 -7.68 5.12 -7.29
N SER A 99 -7.87 6.45 -7.28
CA SER A 99 -8.10 7.17 -8.53
C SER A 99 -6.79 7.19 -9.34
N ASN A 100 -6.74 6.35 -10.37
CA ASN A 100 -5.84 6.35 -11.53
C ASN A 100 -4.40 5.78 -11.43
N CYS A 101 -3.79 5.56 -10.26
CA CYS A 101 -2.37 5.15 -10.24
C CYS A 101 -2.09 3.64 -10.24
N CYS A 102 -3.00 2.77 -9.79
CA CYS A 102 -2.74 1.35 -9.68
C CYS A 102 -3.86 0.51 -10.32
N LYS A 103 -3.52 -0.34 -11.29
CA LYS A 103 -4.40 -1.44 -11.76
C LYS A 103 -4.46 -2.55 -10.69
N CYS A 104 -4.97 -2.23 -9.51
CA CYS A 104 -5.06 -3.16 -8.38
C CYS A 104 -6.34 -4.01 -8.45
N GLY A 105 -6.19 -5.33 -8.44
CA GLY A 105 -7.29 -6.26 -8.20
C GLY A 105 -7.69 -6.18 -6.73
N LYS A 106 -8.95 -5.82 -6.47
CA LYS A 106 -9.60 -5.57 -5.18
C LYS A 106 -8.98 -6.30 -3.97
N GLY A 107 -8.62 -5.51 -2.95
CA GLY A 107 -8.34 -6.00 -1.60
C GLY A 107 -7.62 -4.96 -0.77
N PHE A 108 -8.35 -3.94 -0.28
CA PHE A 108 -7.88 -3.07 0.80
C PHE A 108 -8.37 -3.66 2.12
N TYR A 109 -7.45 -3.82 3.06
CA TYR A 109 -7.74 -4.32 4.40
C TYR A 109 -7.16 -3.33 5.40
N TYR A 110 -8.00 -2.94 6.35
CA TYR A 110 -7.58 -2.20 7.54
C TYR A 110 -7.43 -3.17 8.70
N LYS A 111 -6.33 -3.04 9.45
CA LYS A 111 -6.09 -3.74 10.71
C LYS A 111 -5.97 -2.72 11.81
#